data_AF-A0A7Z7BC81-F1
#
_entry.id   AF-A0A7Z7BC81-F1
#
_cell.length_a   1.000
_cell.length_b   1.000
_cell.length_c   1.000
_cell.angle_alpha   90.00
_cell.angle_beta   90.00
_cell.angle_gamma   90.00
#
_symmetry.space_group_name_H-M   'P 1'
#
loop_
_entity.id
_entity.type
_entity.pdbx_description
1 polymer ?
#
loop_
_entity_poly.entity_id
_entity_poly.type
_entity_poly.pdbx_seq_one_letter_code
_entity_poly.pdbx_strand_id
1 'polypeptide(L)' 'MKTVILKRDAFGKKQHRYHPGLADFAKHHGFVPRVCKPYHAKTKGKVERMNGYLRYSFWVPLVNSNRQG' A
#
# COMPACT_ATOMS: atom_id res chain seq x y z
N MET A 1 5.92 9.36 -0.18
CA MET A 1 5.50 8.07 -0.78
C MET A 1 4.27 8.30 -1.64
N LYS A 2 4.27 7.87 -2.91
CA LYS A 2 3.08 7.91 -3.77
C LYS A 2 2.24 6.65 -3.52
N THR A 3 0.91 6.80 -3.45
CA THR A 3 -0.03 5.69 -3.25
C THR A 3 -0.44 5.06 -4.59
N VAL A 4 -0.69 3.75 -4.58
CA VAL A 4 -1.12 3.02 -5.79
C VAL A 4 -2.56 3.32 -6.21
N ILE A 5 -3.39 3.77 -5.27
CA ILE A 5 -4.75 4.28 -5.51
C ILE A 5 -4.70 5.81 -5.34
N LEU A 6 -5.19 6.53 -6.35
CA LEU A 6 -5.33 7.98 -6.33
C LEU A 6 -6.70 8.40 -5.76
N LYS A 7 -7.76 7.67 -6.12
CA LYS A 7 -9.12 7.90 -5.61
C LYS A 7 -9.90 6.59 -5.54
N ARG A 8 -10.56 6.32 -4.41
CA ARG A 8 -11.45 5.15 -4.27
C ARG A 8 -12.81 5.44 -4.92
N ASP A 9 -13.39 4.42 -5.56
CA ASP A 9 -14.75 4.45 -6.13
C ASP A 9 -14.98 5.63 -7.08
N ALA A 10 -13.94 6.05 -7.80
CA ALA A 10 -13.95 7.22 -8.67
C ALA A 10 -14.92 7.07 -9.85
N PHE A 11 -15.17 5.84 -10.29
CA PHE A 11 -16.05 5.50 -11.42
C PHE A 11 -17.23 4.62 -10.99
N GLY A 12 -17.49 4.51 -9.68
CA GLY A 12 -18.52 3.63 -9.11
C GLY A 12 -17.95 2.59 -8.15
N LYS A 13 -18.83 1.74 -7.60
CA LYS A 13 -18.48 0.76 -6.55
C LYS A 13 -17.39 -0.21 -7.04
N LYS A 14 -16.29 -0.30 -6.28
CA LYS A 14 -15.06 -1.07 -6.59
C LYS A 14 -14.30 -0.61 -7.84
N GLN A 15 -14.64 0.54 -8.42
CA GLN A 15 -13.96 1.11 -9.58
C GLN A 15 -13.07 2.26 -9.13
N HIS A 16 -11.84 1.93 -8.74
CA HIS A 16 -10.88 2.87 -8.19
C HIS A 16 -10.07 3.54 -9.32
N ARG A 17 -9.68 4.80 -9.11
CA ARG A 17 -8.68 5.45 -9.95
C ARG A 17 -7.29 5.08 -9.44
N TYR A 18 -6.58 4.27 -10.22
CA TYR A 18 -5.22 3.83 -9.93
C TYR A 18 -4.17 4.85 -10.40
N HIS A 19 -2.97 4.76 -9.84
CA HIS A 19 -1.81 5.48 -10.36
C HIS A 19 -1.51 5.00 -11.80
N PRO A 20 -1.20 5.90 -12.75
CA PRO A 20 -0.99 5.53 -14.16
C PRO A 20 0.02 4.39 -14.35
N GLY A 21 1.15 4.43 -13.63
CA GLY A 21 2.15 3.35 -13.70
C GLY A 21 1.64 1.98 -13.22
N LEU A 22 0.74 1.94 -12.22
CA LEU A 22 0.14 0.65 -11.82
C LEU A 22 -0.88 0.18 -12.88
N ALA A 23 -1.67 1.10 -13.44
CA ALA A 23 -2.66 0.78 -14.45
C ALA A 23 -2.01 0.24 -15.73
N ASP A 24 -0.91 0.86 -16.17
CA ASP A 24 -0.13 0.40 -17.32
C ASP A 24 0.50 -0.98 -17.08
N PHE A 25 1.16 -1.16 -15.93
CA PHE A 25 1.74 -2.44 -15.53
C PHE A 25 0.70 -3.57 -15.46
N ALA A 26 -0.48 -3.29 -14.89
CA ALA A 26 -1.59 -4.23 -14.83
C ALA A 26 -2.10 -4.63 -16.22
N LYS A 27 -2.20 -3.66 -17.15
CA LYS A 27 -2.57 -3.89 -18.55
C LYS A 27 -1.51 -4.73 -19.28
N HIS A 28 -0.23 -4.41 -19.10
CA HIS A 28 0.88 -5.11 -19.74
C HIS A 28 0.95 -6.58 -19.32
N HIS A 29 0.75 -6.88 -18.03
CA HIS A 29 0.82 -8.24 -17.50
C HIS A 29 -0.55 -8.96 -17.41
N GLY A 30 -1.63 -8.33 -17.87
CA GLY A 30 -2.94 -8.96 -17.97
C GLY A 30 -3.61 -9.31 -16.63
N PHE A 31 -3.37 -8.56 -15.56
CA PHE A 31 -4.04 -8.78 -14.27
C PHE A 31 -4.91 -7.59 -13.85
N VAL A 32 -5.94 -7.87 -13.05
CA VAL A 32 -6.83 -6.84 -12.51
C VAL A 32 -6.53 -6.62 -11.02
N PRO A 33 -6.05 -5.43 -10.61
CA PRO A 33 -5.81 -5.14 -9.21
C PRO A 33 -7.13 -5.15 -8.44
N ARG A 34 -7.17 -5.93 -7.34
CA ARG A 34 -8.29 -5.98 -6.40
C ARG A 34 -7.84 -5.46 -5.05
N VAL A 35 -8.66 -4.60 -4.45
CA VAL A 35 -8.33 -3.97 -3.17
C VAL A 35 -9.21 -4.54 -2.07
N CYS A 36 -8.62 -4.71 -0.90
CA CYS A 36 -9.32 -5.09 0.32
C CYS A 36 -9.45 -3.87 1.26
N LYS A 37 -10.32 -4.00 2.27
CA LYS A 37 -10.44 -2.98 3.31
C LYS A 37 -9.16 -2.99 4.17
N PRO A 38 -8.59 -1.81 4.49
CA PRO A 38 -7.49 -1.72 5.46
C PRO A 38 -7.97 -2.18 6.84
N TYR A 39 -7.05 -2.64 7.69
CA TYR A 39 -7.34 -3.10 9.06
C TYR A 39 -8.36 -4.24 9.14
N HIS A 40 -8.49 -5.02 8.06
CA HIS A 40 -9.40 -6.16 8.03
C HIS A 40 -8.63 -7.43 8.41
N ALA A 41 -8.83 -7.89 9.65
CA ALA A 41 -8.02 -8.94 10.30
C ALA A 41 -7.80 -10.18 9.41
N LYS A 42 -8.84 -10.67 8.73
CA LYS A 42 -8.76 -11.89 7.91
C LYS A 42 -7.90 -11.74 6.65
N THR A 43 -7.89 -10.57 6.01
CA THR A 43 -7.28 -10.39 4.68
C THR A 43 -6.01 -9.55 4.70
N LYS A 44 -5.76 -8.80 5.77
CA LYS A 44 -4.65 -7.84 5.83
C LYS A 44 -3.76 -7.97 7.07
N GLY A 45 -4.10 -8.83 8.02
CA GLY A 45 -3.34 -9.00 9.27
C GLY A 45 -1.87 -9.36 9.09
N LYS A 46 -1.54 -10.34 8.22
CA LYS A 46 -0.15 -10.76 7.98
C LYS A 46 0.72 -9.62 7.45
N VAL A 47 0.25 -8.91 6.42
CA VAL A 47 1.01 -7.82 5.80
C VAL A 47 1.07 -6.58 6.69
N GLU A 48 0.00 -6.24 7.41
CA GLU A 48 0.00 -5.09 8.33
C GLU A 48 0.91 -5.35 9.54
N ARG A 49 0.95 -6.58 10.06
CA ARG A 49 1.88 -6.96 11.14
C ARG A 49 3.33 -6.87 10.69
N MET A 50 3.66 -7.38 9.50
CA MET A 50 5.01 -7.29 8.95
C MET A 50 5.45 -5.84 8.71
N ASN A 51 4.56 -5.00 8.17
CA ASN A 51 4.85 -3.57 7.99
C ASN A 51 5.10 -2.86 9.33
N GLY A 52 4.33 -3.22 10.37
CA GLY A 52 4.57 -2.75 11.73
C GLY A 52 5.96 -3.15 12.24
N TYR A 53 6.32 -4.44 12.12
CA TYR A 53 7.63 -4.95 12.51
C TYR A 53 8.77 -4.18 11.81
N LEU A 54 8.71 -4.04 10.48
CA LEU A 54 9.72 -3.31 9.72
C LEU A 54 9.86 -1.85 10.19
N ARG A 55 8.72 -1.19 10.43
CA ARG A 55 8.70 0.20 10.87
C ARG A 55 9.35 0.39 12.24
N TYR A 56 8.97 -0.43 13.22
CA TYR A 56 9.41 -0.23 14.61
C TYR A 56 10.78 -0.83 14.90
N SER A 57 11.15 -1.92 14.24
CA SER A 57 12.44 -2.59 14.50
C SER A 57 13.60 -2.00 13.69
N PHE A 58 13.34 -1.38 12.53
CA PHE A 58 14.41 -0.90 11.65
C PHE A 58 14.28 0.59 11.33
N TRP A 59 13.13 1.03 10.81
CA TRP A 59 12.99 2.40 10.32
C TRP A 59 13.03 3.46 11.44
N VAL A 60 12.25 3.28 12.51
CA VAL A 60 12.21 4.23 13.63
C VAL A 60 13.57 4.35 14.32
N PRO A 61 14.27 3.24 14.67
CA PRO A 61 15.62 3.31 15.22
C PRO A 61 16.61 4.04 14.29
N LEU A 62 16.61 3.73 12.99
CA LEU A 62 17.49 4.37 12.00
C LEU A 62 17.26 5.89 11.91
N VAL A 63 16.00 6.32 11.89
CA VAL A 63 15.68 7.75 11.83
C VAL A 63 16.10 8.45 13.13
N ASN A 64 15.99 7.77 14.27
CA ASN A 64 16.37 8.32 15.56
C ASN A 64 17.89 8.38 15.76
N SER A 65 18.67 7.43 15.22
CA SER A 65 20.13 7.50 15.24
C SER A 65 20.65 8.66 14.40
N ASN A 66 20.03 8.88 13.23
CA ASN A 66 20.44 9.94 12.30
C ASN A 66 20.05 11.36 12.77
N ARG A 67 19.26 11.49 13.84
CA ARG A 67 18.89 12.79 14.45
C ARG A 67 19.75 13.18 15.66
N GLN A 68 20.56 12.26 16.17
CA GLN A 68 21.42 12.49 17.33
C GLN A 68 22.84 12.93 16.95
N GLY A 69 23.11 13.09 15.65
CA GLY A 69 24.35 13.64 15.10
C GLY A 69 24.19 15.07 14.61
#